data_AF-A0A1G2XEP7-F1
#
_entry.id   AF-A0A1G2XEP7-F1
#
_cell.length_a   1.000
_cell.length_b   1.000
_cell.length_c   1.000
_cell.angle_alpha   90.00
_cell.angle_beta   90.00
_cell.angle_gamma   90.00
#
_symmetry.space_group_name_H-M   'P 1'
#
loop_
_entity.id
_entity.type
_entity.pdbx_description
1 polymer ?
#
loop_
_entity_poly.entity_id
_entity_poly.type
_entity_poly.pdbx_seq_one_letter_code
_entity_poly.pdbx_strand_id
1 'polypeptide(L)'
;SQKATFKDTLARVVQMIVANARLKEFKVDDPKKCRILFEIITSQRSLDIYKLTGSQFTPNRFEPGITGFKVIYKDKPYYYMPTDAVTQSQMTAAQALDLLGIRMGVGTKNDSDMSRIDKLRKLDAKWYLIESQAFVSFGEEVIPLYRGYPARQCLSRENIEAMTTRSIQWLLDNMWDDGRFLYYYDGVRDSIIDHVHPNRDEEDNYYNILRHSGGVVALLRMNEIDADKKYIKASQKALDHLVSTMREQEYKGRKAYYVFDNKKAKLGGSGIGLVAMLRYRQATGDKKYDQYIHGLADHILSRICDDGEMIGYYIHPLYNNGKPLLDPNEQDKKKLFSFYYPGEAMLGLALYDKQMKLSDERHKEIREQSVKSLDFLVLKRPVKYKEMFQSLPSDGWLMQAIEEWVDVKEFRKDDYLN
;
A
#
# COMPACT_ATOMS: atom_id res chain seq x y z
N SER A 1 9.20 6.87 52.12
CA SER A 1 10.44 7.23 51.43
C SER A 1 10.16 8.39 50.47
N GLN A 2 11.08 9.34 50.31
CA GLN A 2 10.94 10.36 49.26
C GLN A 2 10.85 9.65 47.90
N LYS A 3 9.78 9.91 47.14
CA LYS A 3 9.70 9.44 45.74
C LYS A 3 10.85 10.11 44.99
N ALA A 4 11.71 9.30 44.36
CA ALA A 4 12.79 9.80 43.52
C ALA A 4 12.23 10.78 42.48
N THR A 5 12.92 11.89 42.25
CA THR A 5 12.48 12.85 41.24
C THR A 5 12.68 12.27 39.83
N PHE A 6 12.04 12.88 38.84
CA PHE A 6 12.27 12.51 37.44
C PHE A 6 13.75 12.68 37.05
N LYS A 7 14.39 13.75 37.54
CA LYS A 7 15.82 14.01 37.36
C LYS A 7 16.69 12.91 37.96
N ASP A 8 16.39 12.46 39.17
CA ASP A 8 17.14 11.36 39.81
C ASP A 8 16.98 10.05 39.05
N THR A 9 15.77 9.79 38.55
CA THR A 9 15.49 8.60 37.73
C THR A 9 16.29 8.63 36.43
N LEU A 10 16.31 9.77 35.73
CA LEU A 10 17.11 9.94 34.50
C LEU A 10 18.60 9.80 34.77
N ALA A 11 19.13 10.43 35.83
CA ALA A 11 20.53 10.33 36.18
C ALA A 11 20.94 8.86 36.42
N ARG A 12 20.10 8.10 37.12
CA ARG A 12 20.32 6.66 37.32
C ARG A 12 20.29 5.87 36.00
N VAL A 13 19.34 6.16 35.11
CA VAL A 13 19.27 5.50 33.79
C VAL A 13 20.54 5.79 32.97
N VAL A 14 20.99 7.04 32.95
CA VAL A 14 22.24 7.43 32.28
C VAL A 14 23.44 6.68 32.86
N GLN A 15 23.55 6.60 34.19
CA GLN A 15 24.61 5.83 34.85
C GLN A 15 24.58 4.34 34.45
N MET A 16 23.40 3.73 34.38
CA MET A 16 23.26 2.34 33.94
C MET A 16 23.67 2.14 32.47
N ILE A 17 23.34 3.09 31.59
CA ILE A 17 23.74 3.07 30.18
C ILE A 17 25.25 3.22 30.05
N VAL A 18 25.86 4.19 30.75
CA VAL A 18 27.31 4.43 30.76
C VAL A 18 28.08 3.22 31.28
N ALA A 19 27.55 2.51 32.28
CA ALA A 19 28.16 1.30 32.80
C ALA A 19 28.03 0.08 31.86
N ASN A 20 27.21 0.15 30.81
CA ASN A 20 26.99 -0.97 29.91
C ASN A 20 28.17 -1.12 28.94
N ALA A 21 28.84 -2.28 28.96
CA ALA A 21 30.00 -2.56 28.11
C ALA A 21 29.73 -2.44 26.60
N ARG A 22 28.47 -2.55 26.17
CA ARG A 22 28.05 -2.40 24.78
C ARG A 22 27.89 -0.95 24.34
N LEU A 23 27.92 0.04 25.24
CA LEU A 23 27.78 1.45 24.87
C LEU A 23 28.81 1.86 23.80
N LYS A 24 30.02 1.30 23.86
CA LYS A 24 31.09 1.52 22.87
C LYS A 24 30.76 1.05 21.45
N GLU A 25 29.72 0.23 21.26
CA GLU A 25 29.21 -0.16 19.94
C GLU A 25 28.43 0.98 19.27
N PHE A 26 28.04 2.01 20.03
CA PHE A 26 27.21 3.12 19.56
C PHE A 26 28.03 4.42 19.49
N LYS A 27 27.91 5.14 18.38
CA LYS A 27 28.53 6.46 18.18
C LYS A 27 27.60 7.57 18.70
N VAL A 28 27.44 7.61 20.02
CA VAL A 28 26.45 8.48 20.70
C VAL A 28 26.70 9.98 20.47
N ASP A 29 27.93 10.34 20.13
CA ASP A 29 28.38 11.68 19.76
C ASP A 29 28.09 12.06 18.29
N ASP A 30 27.74 11.08 17.44
CA ASP A 30 27.43 11.29 16.03
C ASP A 30 25.92 11.12 15.78
N PRO A 31 25.14 12.23 15.74
CA PRO A 31 23.69 12.18 15.56
C PRO A 31 23.25 11.65 14.19
N LYS A 32 24.17 11.51 13.22
CA LYS A 32 23.89 10.85 11.93
C LYS A 32 23.98 9.33 12.02
N LYS A 33 24.68 8.80 13.03
CA LYS A 33 24.94 7.36 13.18
C LYS A 33 24.28 6.75 14.42
N CYS A 34 23.92 7.55 15.41
CA CYS A 34 23.21 7.09 16.59
C CYS A 34 22.01 7.99 16.89
N ARG A 35 20.89 7.36 17.23
CA ARG A 35 19.70 8.04 17.74
C ARG A 35 19.31 7.43 19.07
N ILE A 36 18.90 8.27 20.00
CA ILE A 36 18.43 7.89 21.33
C ILE A 36 16.92 7.80 21.28
N LEU A 37 16.38 6.58 21.47
CA LEU A 37 14.97 6.37 21.76
C LEU A 37 14.76 6.53 23.27
N PHE A 38 13.89 7.44 23.64
CA PHE A 38 13.49 7.68 25.01
C PHE A 38 12.00 7.46 25.15
N GLU A 39 11.59 6.64 26.13
CA GLU A 39 10.19 6.30 26.32
C GLU A 39 9.82 6.28 27.80
N ILE A 40 8.72 6.97 28.14
CA ILE A 40 8.22 7.10 29.51
C ILE A 40 6.82 6.52 29.61
N ILE A 41 6.59 5.69 30.64
CA ILE A 41 5.25 5.23 31.02
C ILE A 41 4.45 6.39 31.58
N THR A 42 3.34 6.73 30.93
CA THR A 42 2.43 7.83 31.33
C THR A 42 1.22 7.32 32.10
N SER A 43 0.85 6.05 31.92
CA SER A 43 -0.26 5.40 32.62
C SER A 43 0.07 3.93 32.88
N GLN A 44 -0.42 3.41 34.01
CA GLN A 44 -0.38 1.98 34.32
C GLN A 44 -1.68 1.58 35.02
N ARG A 45 -2.17 0.38 34.70
CA ARG A 45 -3.36 -0.22 35.32
C ARG A 45 -3.11 -1.70 35.59
N SER A 46 -3.63 -2.20 36.71
CA SER A 46 -3.53 -3.63 37.03
C SER A 46 -4.20 -4.46 35.94
N LEU A 47 -3.55 -5.54 35.54
CA LEU A 47 -4.06 -6.48 34.54
C LEU A 47 -4.24 -7.84 35.20
N ASP A 48 -5.43 -8.42 35.06
CA ASP A 48 -5.61 -9.87 35.17
C ASP A 48 -5.26 -10.46 33.80
N ILE A 49 -4.12 -11.17 33.72
CA ILE A 49 -3.58 -11.67 32.45
C ILE A 49 -4.55 -12.63 31.73
N TYR A 50 -5.44 -13.30 32.47
CA TYR A 50 -6.46 -14.18 31.90
C TYR A 50 -7.65 -13.44 31.30
N LYS A 51 -7.77 -12.13 31.57
CA LYS A 51 -8.78 -11.24 30.99
C LYS A 51 -8.24 -10.38 29.84
N LEU A 52 -6.99 -10.60 29.42
CA LEU A 52 -6.38 -9.91 28.28
C LEU A 52 -7.13 -10.24 26.99
N THR A 53 -7.42 -9.23 26.18
CA THR A 53 -8.07 -9.39 24.87
C THR A 53 -7.47 -8.44 23.83
N GLY A 54 -7.49 -8.82 22.55
CA GLY A 54 -7.16 -7.91 21.44
C GLY A 54 -8.38 -7.47 20.63
N SER A 55 -9.50 -8.18 20.77
CA SER A 55 -10.67 -8.08 19.89
C SER A 55 -11.83 -7.27 20.47
N GLN A 56 -11.83 -7.01 21.78
CA GLN A 56 -12.92 -6.31 22.46
C GLN A 56 -12.43 -5.00 23.09
N PHE A 57 -13.19 -3.93 22.92
CA PHE A 57 -12.93 -2.63 23.56
C PHE A 57 -13.25 -2.71 25.05
N THR A 58 -12.25 -3.14 25.82
CA THR A 58 -12.32 -3.23 27.28
C THR A 58 -11.07 -2.60 27.90
N PRO A 59 -11.07 -2.30 29.21
CA PRO A 59 -9.85 -1.85 29.90
C PRO A 59 -8.68 -2.84 29.79
N ASN A 60 -8.93 -4.13 29.55
CA ASN A 60 -7.89 -5.15 29.39
C ASN A 60 -7.49 -5.37 27.93
N ARG A 61 -7.84 -4.45 27.02
CA ARG A 61 -7.46 -4.55 25.61
C ARG A 61 -5.96 -4.31 25.44
N PHE A 62 -5.29 -5.23 24.75
CA PHE A 62 -3.99 -5.00 24.15
C PHE A 62 -4.19 -4.43 22.74
N GLU A 63 -3.64 -3.25 22.50
CA GLU A 63 -3.61 -2.61 21.20
C GLU A 63 -2.14 -2.34 20.81
N PRO A 64 -1.62 -3.00 19.76
CA PRO A 64 -0.25 -2.81 19.29
C PRO A 64 0.08 -1.33 19.08
N GLY A 65 1.23 -0.89 19.60
CA GLY A 65 1.68 0.50 19.50
C GLY A 65 1.04 1.47 20.51
N ILE A 66 -0.06 1.09 21.15
CA ILE A 66 -0.76 1.93 22.15
C ILE A 66 -0.48 1.41 23.56
N THR A 67 -0.68 0.11 23.78
CA THR A 67 -0.50 -0.51 25.10
C THR A 67 0.72 -1.44 25.12
N GLY A 68 1.38 -1.50 26.28
CA GLY A 68 2.44 -2.45 26.59
C GLY A 68 2.16 -3.22 27.87
N PHE A 69 3.15 -3.99 28.31
CA PHE A 69 3.12 -4.73 29.56
C PHE A 69 4.24 -4.28 30.50
N LYS A 70 3.90 -4.13 31.78
CA LYS A 70 4.86 -4.12 32.87
C LYS A 70 4.56 -5.32 33.76
N VAL A 71 5.57 -6.13 34.03
CA VAL A 71 5.45 -7.33 34.87
C VAL A 71 6.46 -7.25 35.99
N ILE A 72 6.01 -7.38 37.23
CA ILE A 72 6.89 -7.45 38.40
C ILE A 72 6.94 -8.90 38.85
N TYR A 73 8.11 -9.51 38.72
CA TYR A 73 8.35 -10.90 39.10
C TYR A 73 9.62 -10.98 39.95
N LYS A 74 9.53 -11.56 41.15
CA LYS A 74 10.62 -11.63 42.14
C LYS A 74 11.26 -10.25 42.39
N ASP A 75 10.41 -9.25 42.65
CA ASP A 75 10.77 -7.84 42.87
C ASP A 75 11.52 -7.15 41.71
N LYS A 76 11.65 -7.81 40.56
CA LYS A 76 12.27 -7.26 39.35
C LYS A 76 11.20 -6.86 38.32
N PRO A 77 11.23 -5.62 37.81
CA PRO A 77 10.34 -5.21 36.74
C PRO A 77 10.85 -5.64 35.36
N TYR A 78 9.93 -6.08 34.51
CA TYR A 78 10.13 -6.41 33.11
C TYR A 78 9.13 -5.64 32.27
N TYR A 79 9.55 -5.27 31.06
CA TYR A 79 8.78 -4.39 30.20
C TYR A 79 8.68 -4.93 28.78
N TYR A 80 7.47 -4.82 28.25
CA TYR A 80 7.18 -4.75 26.82
C TYR A 80 6.58 -3.36 26.59
N MET A 81 7.34 -2.45 26.00
CA MET A 81 6.94 -1.07 25.80
C MET A 81 6.07 -0.95 24.55
N PRO A 82 5.11 0.00 24.47
CA PRO A 82 4.34 0.22 23.25
C PRO A 82 5.20 0.39 21.97
N THR A 83 6.42 0.94 22.03
CA THR A 83 7.33 1.01 20.87
C THR A 83 7.81 -0.36 20.37
N ASP A 84 7.88 -1.37 21.25
CA ASP A 84 8.32 -2.71 20.86
C ASP A 84 7.41 -3.29 19.77
N ALA A 85 6.10 -3.02 19.81
CA ALA A 85 5.17 -3.47 18.79
C ALA A 85 5.55 -2.98 17.39
N VAL A 86 5.97 -1.72 17.28
CA VAL A 86 6.35 -1.11 16.01
C VAL A 86 7.75 -1.58 15.58
N THR A 87 8.72 -1.53 16.49
CA THR A 87 10.13 -1.84 16.18
C THR A 87 10.39 -3.33 15.95
N GLN A 88 9.51 -4.20 16.44
CA GLN A 88 9.58 -5.65 16.24
C GLN A 88 8.55 -6.16 15.23
N SER A 89 7.77 -5.27 14.59
CA SER A 89 6.69 -5.63 13.67
C SER A 89 5.68 -6.63 14.27
N GLN A 90 5.32 -6.46 15.54
CA GLN A 90 4.42 -7.33 16.28
C GLN A 90 3.02 -6.72 16.37
N MET A 91 2.02 -7.46 15.88
CA MET A 91 0.64 -6.98 15.72
C MET A 91 -0.37 -7.70 16.62
N THR A 92 0.09 -8.63 17.46
CA THR A 92 -0.79 -9.45 18.31
C THR A 92 -0.30 -9.50 19.76
N ALA A 93 -1.23 -9.70 20.69
CA ALA A 93 -0.90 -9.92 22.10
C ALA A 93 -0.02 -11.16 22.31
N ALA A 94 -0.19 -12.20 21.49
CA ALA A 94 0.61 -13.42 21.56
C ALA A 94 2.09 -13.13 21.26
N GLN A 95 2.39 -12.42 20.17
CA GLN A 95 3.76 -12.02 19.83
C GLN A 95 4.42 -11.17 20.93
N ALA A 96 3.65 -10.22 21.50
CA ALA A 96 4.15 -9.39 22.58
C ALA A 96 4.45 -10.18 23.86
N LEU A 97 3.56 -11.12 24.23
CA LEU A 97 3.76 -11.98 25.40
C LEU A 97 4.92 -12.97 25.21
N ASP A 98 5.10 -13.51 23.99
CA ASP A 98 6.23 -14.39 23.71
C ASP A 98 7.57 -13.64 23.87
N LEU A 99 7.70 -12.43 23.28
CA LEU A 99 8.89 -11.61 23.44
C LEU A 99 9.16 -11.24 24.90
N LEU A 100 8.10 -10.93 25.66
CA LEU A 100 8.21 -10.67 27.09
C LEU A 100 8.68 -11.91 27.86
N GLY A 101 8.16 -13.10 27.51
CA GLY A 101 8.61 -14.38 28.05
C GLY A 101 10.09 -14.61 27.81
N ILE A 102 10.58 -14.34 26.59
CA ILE A 102 12.01 -14.42 26.23
C ILE A 102 12.83 -13.46 27.10
N ARG A 103 12.41 -12.20 27.23
CA ARG A 103 13.11 -11.19 28.06
C ARG A 103 13.15 -11.56 29.55
N MET A 104 12.12 -12.27 30.03
CA MET A 104 12.03 -12.76 31.40
C MET A 104 12.78 -14.08 31.62
N GLY A 105 13.32 -14.71 30.57
CA GLY A 105 13.97 -16.01 30.66
C GLY A 105 12.99 -17.15 30.97
N VAL A 106 11.73 -17.02 30.55
CA VAL A 106 10.69 -18.03 30.75
C VAL A 106 10.79 -19.09 29.66
N GLY A 107 10.86 -20.36 30.06
CA GLY A 107 10.95 -21.48 29.15
C GLY A 107 12.36 -21.74 28.62
N THR A 108 12.45 -22.54 27.57
CA THR A 108 13.70 -22.93 26.88
C THR A 108 13.67 -22.51 25.41
N LYS A 109 14.81 -22.60 24.73
CA LYS A 109 14.91 -22.31 23.28
C LYS A 109 14.04 -23.24 22.42
N ASN A 110 13.65 -24.40 22.94
CA ASN A 110 12.85 -25.39 22.22
C ASN A 110 11.34 -25.25 22.48
N ASP A 111 10.94 -24.38 23.41
CA ASP A 111 9.52 -24.13 23.64
C ASP A 111 8.91 -23.40 22.45
N SER A 112 7.73 -23.85 22.02
CA SER A 112 6.88 -23.08 21.13
C SER A 112 6.37 -21.82 21.82
N ASP A 113 6.02 -20.80 21.03
CA ASP A 113 5.52 -19.51 21.52
C ASP A 113 4.34 -19.70 22.49
N MET A 114 3.39 -20.57 22.13
CA MET A 114 2.22 -20.87 22.97
C MET A 114 2.60 -21.53 24.30
N SER A 115 3.59 -22.43 24.31
CA SER A 115 4.07 -23.06 25.54
C SER A 115 4.75 -22.04 26.45
N ARG A 116 5.55 -21.13 25.86
CA ARG A 116 6.21 -20.05 26.60
C ARG A 116 5.20 -19.10 27.23
N ILE A 117 4.18 -18.71 26.47
CA ILE A 117 3.10 -17.83 26.93
C ILE A 117 2.32 -18.49 28.08
N ASP A 118 2.01 -19.78 28.00
CA ASP A 118 1.33 -20.50 29.08
C ASP A 118 2.16 -20.52 30.37
N LYS A 119 3.46 -20.82 30.27
CA LYS A 119 4.39 -20.77 31.42
C LYS A 119 4.48 -19.36 32.00
N LEU A 120 4.53 -18.34 31.15
CA LEU A 120 4.59 -16.93 31.54
C LEU A 120 3.34 -16.52 32.34
N ARG A 121 2.14 -16.93 31.89
CA ARG A 121 0.86 -16.63 32.57
C ARG A 121 0.71 -17.28 33.94
N LYS A 122 1.40 -18.41 34.16
CA LYS A 122 1.40 -19.15 35.43
C LYS A 122 2.35 -18.59 36.48
N LEU A 123 3.21 -17.62 36.12
CA LEU A 123 4.08 -16.98 37.10
C LEU A 123 3.25 -16.19 38.11
N ASP A 124 3.60 -16.33 39.39
CA ASP A 124 3.14 -15.43 40.44
C ASP A 124 3.82 -14.06 40.28
N ALA A 125 3.24 -13.25 39.41
CA ALA A 125 3.76 -11.95 39.01
C ALA A 125 2.64 -10.90 39.03
N LYS A 126 3.01 -9.65 39.29
CA LYS A 126 2.07 -8.53 39.21
C LYS A 126 2.08 -7.98 37.79
N TRP A 127 0.94 -8.04 37.13
CA TRP A 127 0.76 -7.63 35.75
C TRP A 127 0.12 -6.25 35.65
N TYR A 128 0.63 -5.45 34.72
CA TYR A 128 0.08 -4.14 34.41
C TYR A 128 0.01 -3.95 32.90
N LEU A 129 -1.10 -3.38 32.42
CA LEU A 129 -1.12 -2.72 31.11
C LEU A 129 -0.57 -1.30 31.30
N ILE A 130 0.30 -0.91 30.38
CA ILE A 130 0.96 0.40 30.40
C ILE A 130 0.71 1.15 29.10
N GLU A 131 0.68 2.47 29.18
CA GLU A 131 0.73 3.39 28.05
C GLU A 131 1.94 4.29 28.22
N SER A 132 2.46 4.82 27.12
CA SER A 132 3.69 5.59 27.13
C SER A 132 3.71 6.69 26.08
N GLN A 133 4.66 7.61 26.26
CA GLN A 133 5.11 8.55 25.24
C GLN A 133 6.55 8.22 24.88
N ALA A 134 6.87 8.26 23.58
CA ALA A 134 8.20 7.98 23.06
C ALA A 134 8.72 9.17 22.26
N PHE A 135 10.03 9.34 22.27
CA PHE A 135 10.76 10.41 21.62
C PHE A 135 12.03 9.84 21.01
N VAL A 136 12.47 10.39 19.89
CA VAL A 136 13.74 10.05 19.28
C VAL A 136 14.59 11.31 19.07
N SER A 137 15.88 11.23 19.34
CA SER A 137 16.80 12.30 18.95
C SER A 137 17.00 12.31 17.43
N PHE A 138 16.96 13.48 16.80
CA PHE A 138 17.19 13.65 15.37
C PHE A 138 17.95 14.95 15.11
N GLY A 139 19.24 14.84 14.81
CA GLY A 139 20.11 16.02 14.77
C GLY A 139 20.15 16.68 16.14
N GLU A 140 19.81 17.98 16.19
CA GLU A 140 19.69 18.76 17.43
C GLU A 140 18.26 18.76 18.01
N GLU A 141 17.33 18.07 17.36
CA GLU A 141 15.92 18.05 17.74
C GLU A 141 15.54 16.78 18.51
N VAL A 142 14.44 16.87 19.25
CA VAL A 142 13.77 15.73 19.88
C VAL A 142 12.40 15.58 19.24
N ILE A 143 12.21 14.50 18.48
CA ILE A 143 10.99 14.25 17.73
C ILE A 143 10.09 13.33 18.57
N PRO A 144 8.84 13.73 18.89
CA PRO A 144 7.87 12.82 19.48
C PRO A 144 7.48 11.73 18.48
N LEU A 145 7.49 10.48 18.93
CA LEU A 145 7.07 9.33 18.13
C LEU A 145 5.57 9.07 18.33
N TYR A 146 4.83 9.12 17.21
CA TYR A 146 3.43 8.76 17.17
C TYR A 146 3.29 7.27 16.87
N ARG A 147 2.41 6.60 17.61
CA ARG A 147 2.16 5.16 17.50
C ARG A 147 0.67 4.90 17.59
N GLY A 148 0.19 3.86 16.89
CA GLY A 148 -1.23 3.57 16.75
C GLY A 148 -1.92 4.57 15.82
N TYR A 149 -2.98 5.23 16.28
CA TYR A 149 -3.74 6.14 15.41
C TYR A 149 -2.93 7.42 15.14
N PRO A 150 -2.80 7.82 13.86
CA PRO A 150 -2.21 9.10 13.51
C PRO A 150 -2.92 10.23 14.24
N ALA A 151 -2.16 11.22 14.71
CA ALA A 151 -2.76 12.43 15.24
C ALA A 151 -3.71 13.04 14.19
N ARG A 152 -4.88 13.53 14.62
CA ARG A 152 -5.81 14.21 13.72
C ARG A 152 -5.07 15.39 13.09
N GLN A 153 -4.83 15.32 11.79
CA GLN A 153 -4.35 16.47 11.04
C GLN A 153 -5.52 17.40 10.76
N CYS A 154 -5.25 18.71 10.79
CA CYS A 154 -6.23 19.69 10.34
C CYS A 154 -6.41 19.52 8.82
N LEU A 155 -7.64 19.22 8.39
CA LEU A 155 -7.99 19.18 6.98
C LEU A 155 -8.14 20.62 6.48
N SER A 156 -7.02 21.22 6.07
CA SER A 156 -6.98 22.50 5.35
C SER A 156 -6.44 22.30 3.94
N ARG A 157 -6.74 23.24 3.05
CA ARG A 157 -6.22 23.23 1.67
C ARG A 157 -4.69 23.20 1.68
N GLU A 158 -4.07 24.05 2.49
CA GLU A 158 -2.61 24.18 2.60
C GLU A 158 -1.97 22.87 3.07
N ASN A 159 -2.60 22.18 4.03
CA ASN A 159 -2.11 20.88 4.50
C ASN A 159 -2.22 19.79 3.44
N ILE A 160 -3.32 19.75 2.69
CA ILE A 160 -3.50 18.80 1.58
C ILE A 160 -2.47 19.05 0.48
N GLU A 161 -2.23 20.31 0.12
CA GLU A 161 -1.22 20.71 -0.87
C GLU A 161 0.20 20.35 -0.40
N ALA A 162 0.53 20.61 0.87
CA ALA A 162 1.82 20.25 1.45
C ALA A 162 2.04 18.73 1.50
N MET A 163 1.02 17.95 1.89
CA MET A 163 1.07 16.48 1.88
C MET A 163 1.24 15.94 0.46
N THR A 164 0.51 16.48 -0.51
CA THR A 164 0.61 16.12 -1.93
C THR A 164 2.03 16.39 -2.42
N THR A 165 2.53 17.60 -2.20
CA THR A 165 3.88 18.01 -2.63
C THR A 165 4.96 17.10 -2.03
N ARG A 166 4.90 16.81 -0.73
CA ARG A 166 5.87 15.91 -0.07
C ARG A 166 5.79 14.48 -0.58
N SER A 167 4.59 13.97 -0.87
CA SER A 167 4.40 12.62 -1.42
C SER A 167 4.99 12.52 -2.83
N ILE A 168 4.78 13.55 -3.66
CA ILE A 168 5.35 13.60 -5.01
C ILE A 168 6.87 13.76 -4.97
N GLN A 169 7.39 14.60 -4.06
CA GLN A 169 8.83 14.74 -3.87
C GLN A 169 9.45 13.39 -3.48
N TRP A 170 8.82 12.63 -2.58
CA TRP A 170 9.27 11.29 -2.24
C TRP A 170 9.31 10.35 -3.46
N LEU A 171 8.30 10.39 -4.34
CA LEU A 171 8.31 9.61 -5.59
C LEU A 171 9.49 9.99 -6.49
N LEU A 172 9.81 11.28 -6.60
CA LEU A 172 10.95 11.76 -7.39
C LEU A 172 12.29 11.32 -6.78
N ASP A 173 12.44 11.49 -5.46
CA ASP A 173 13.66 11.13 -4.73
C ASP A 173 13.94 9.61 -4.76
N ASN A 174 12.87 8.81 -4.93
CA ASN A 174 12.93 7.35 -4.96
C ASN A 174 12.63 6.78 -6.35
N MET A 175 12.83 7.58 -7.42
CA MET A 175 12.78 7.10 -8.79
C MET A 175 14.18 6.69 -9.25
N TRP A 176 14.29 5.51 -9.84
CA TRP A 176 15.52 4.99 -10.42
C TRP A 176 15.79 5.63 -11.79
N ASP A 177 17.04 5.52 -12.26
CA ASP A 177 17.46 6.14 -13.52
C ASP A 177 16.69 5.63 -14.74
N ASP A 178 16.24 4.38 -14.69
CA ASP A 178 15.43 3.73 -15.73
C ASP A 178 13.94 4.11 -15.68
N GLY A 179 13.53 4.98 -14.76
CA GLY A 179 12.14 5.46 -14.62
C GLY A 179 11.27 4.63 -13.69
N ARG A 180 11.75 3.52 -13.12
CA ARG A 180 11.01 2.78 -12.08
C ARG A 180 10.98 3.57 -10.77
N PHE A 181 9.83 3.62 -10.11
CA PHE A 181 9.73 4.06 -8.72
C PHE A 181 10.16 2.96 -7.75
N LEU A 182 10.64 3.31 -6.56
CA LEU A 182 10.80 2.36 -5.46
C LEU A 182 9.44 1.74 -5.11
N TYR A 183 9.30 0.44 -5.37
CA TYR A 183 8.01 -0.24 -5.22
C TYR A 183 7.66 -0.55 -3.76
N TYR A 184 8.66 -0.96 -2.98
CA TYR A 184 8.49 -1.40 -1.61
C TYR A 184 9.66 -0.92 -0.77
N TYR A 185 9.36 -0.52 0.46
CA TYR A 185 10.34 -0.14 1.46
C TYR A 185 9.88 -0.61 2.84
N ASP A 186 10.67 -1.50 3.44
CA ASP A 186 10.57 -1.91 4.85
C ASP A 186 11.39 -0.94 5.70
N GLY A 187 10.71 0.04 6.29
CA GLY A 187 11.35 1.04 7.16
C GLY A 187 11.86 0.47 8.50
N VAL A 188 11.51 -0.77 8.88
CA VAL A 188 12.04 -1.41 10.09
C VAL A 188 13.39 -2.06 9.80
N ARG A 189 13.50 -2.71 8.65
CA ARG A 189 14.74 -3.39 8.22
C ARG A 189 15.67 -2.50 7.40
N ASP A 190 15.22 -1.30 7.04
CA ASP A 190 15.90 -0.43 6.08
C ASP A 190 16.22 -1.19 4.79
N SER A 191 15.18 -1.82 4.23
CA SER A 191 15.32 -2.75 3.11
C SER A 191 14.26 -2.51 2.04
N ILE A 192 14.61 -2.77 0.79
CA ILE A 192 13.71 -2.70 -0.35
C ILE A 192 13.11 -4.07 -0.73
N ILE A 193 13.47 -5.13 0.03
CA ILE A 193 13.01 -6.50 -0.22
C ILE A 193 11.56 -6.64 0.24
N ASP A 194 10.66 -6.99 -0.70
CA ASP A 194 9.25 -7.20 -0.41
C ASP A 194 9.03 -8.36 0.56
N HIS A 195 8.41 -8.07 1.71
CA HIS A 195 8.00 -9.06 2.70
C HIS A 195 7.11 -10.21 2.16
N VAL A 196 6.37 -9.99 1.06
CA VAL A 196 5.55 -11.04 0.40
C VAL A 196 6.41 -11.93 -0.50
N HIS A 197 7.53 -11.41 -0.99
CA HIS A 197 8.45 -12.10 -1.88
C HIS A 197 9.89 -12.07 -1.33
N PRO A 198 10.14 -12.55 -0.10
CA PRO A 198 11.40 -12.31 0.62
C PRO A 198 12.61 -13.04 0.05
N ASN A 199 12.39 -13.98 -0.88
CA ASN A 199 13.44 -14.78 -1.51
C ASN A 199 13.83 -14.26 -2.91
N ARG A 200 13.32 -13.10 -3.32
CA ARG A 200 13.75 -12.49 -4.58
C ARG A 200 15.05 -11.71 -4.35
N ASP A 201 15.96 -11.79 -5.29
CA ASP A 201 17.19 -11.01 -5.26
C ASP A 201 16.88 -9.52 -5.40
N GLU A 202 17.76 -8.66 -4.88
CA GLU A 202 17.56 -7.20 -4.96
C GLU A 202 17.46 -6.69 -6.41
N GLU A 203 18.15 -7.36 -7.32
CA GLU A 203 18.16 -7.06 -8.76
C GLU A 203 16.87 -7.52 -9.49
N ASP A 204 16.13 -8.50 -8.94
CA ASP A 204 14.83 -9.00 -9.44
C ASP A 204 13.72 -8.79 -8.40
N ASN A 205 13.80 -7.69 -7.66
CA ASN A 205 12.79 -7.32 -6.68
C ASN A 205 11.41 -7.26 -7.34
N TYR A 206 10.39 -7.70 -6.60
CA TYR A 206 9.03 -7.66 -7.10
C TYR A 206 8.64 -6.23 -7.46
N TYR A 207 8.18 -6.06 -8.70
CA TYR A 207 7.70 -4.79 -9.23
C TYR A 207 6.23 -4.88 -9.62
N ASN A 208 5.51 -3.77 -9.62
CA ASN A 208 4.14 -3.75 -10.08
C ASN A 208 3.92 -2.62 -11.08
N ILE A 209 3.98 -2.99 -12.35
CA ILE A 209 3.83 -2.05 -13.46
C ILE A 209 2.45 -1.35 -13.49
N LEU A 210 1.40 -1.92 -12.89
CA LEU A 210 0.11 -1.24 -12.75
C LEU A 210 0.23 -0.06 -11.79
N ARG A 211 0.85 -0.26 -10.63
CA ARG A 211 1.08 0.83 -9.66
C ARG A 211 2.07 1.87 -10.19
N HIS A 212 3.04 1.45 -11.01
CA HIS A 212 3.93 2.35 -11.73
C HIS A 212 3.15 3.39 -12.54
N SER A 213 2.14 2.97 -13.32
CA SER A 213 1.28 3.88 -14.08
C SER A 213 0.52 4.86 -13.17
N GLY A 214 0.13 4.43 -11.96
CA GLY A 214 -0.44 5.32 -10.95
C GLY A 214 0.54 6.40 -10.47
N GLY A 215 1.83 6.07 -10.33
CA GLY A 215 2.89 7.05 -10.05
C GLY A 215 3.03 8.10 -11.16
N VAL A 216 2.94 7.68 -12.42
CA VAL A 216 2.93 8.62 -13.57
C VAL A 216 1.74 9.57 -13.49
N VAL A 217 0.53 9.05 -13.23
CA VAL A 217 -0.67 9.88 -13.05
C VAL A 217 -0.49 10.88 -11.91
N ALA A 218 0.10 10.47 -10.78
CA ALA A 218 0.37 11.34 -9.65
C ALA A 218 1.32 12.50 -10.02
N LEU A 219 2.41 12.21 -10.73
CA LEU A 219 3.34 13.25 -11.24
C LEU A 219 2.64 14.24 -12.17
N LEU A 220 1.78 13.76 -13.07
CA LEU A 220 1.04 14.59 -14.01
C LEU A 220 -0.01 15.46 -13.30
N ARG A 221 -0.67 14.92 -12.28
CA ARG A 221 -1.57 15.70 -11.41
C ARG A 221 -0.82 16.77 -10.63
N MET A 222 0.39 16.48 -10.16
CA MET A 222 1.22 17.52 -9.55
C MET A 222 1.57 18.62 -10.55
N ASN A 223 1.85 18.27 -11.81
CA ASN A 223 2.12 19.26 -12.86
C ASN A 223 0.91 20.18 -13.16
N GLU A 224 -0.32 19.71 -12.93
CA GLU A 224 -1.53 20.55 -13.01
C GLU A 224 -1.64 21.56 -11.86
N ILE A 225 -1.06 21.23 -10.69
CA ILE A 225 -1.04 22.08 -9.49
C ILE A 225 0.14 23.06 -9.53
N ASP A 226 1.33 22.54 -9.84
CA ASP A 226 2.60 23.26 -9.94
C ASP A 226 3.32 22.84 -11.23
N ALA A 227 3.32 23.73 -12.23
CA ALA A 227 3.82 23.45 -13.58
C ALA A 227 5.36 23.47 -13.66
N ASP A 228 6.02 22.61 -12.87
CA ASP A 228 7.46 22.38 -12.91
C ASP A 228 7.83 21.28 -13.92
N LYS A 229 8.76 21.59 -14.82
CA LYS A 229 9.26 20.68 -15.86
C LYS A 229 9.82 19.36 -15.30
N LYS A 230 10.23 19.31 -14.04
CA LYS A 230 10.71 18.06 -13.41
C LYS A 230 9.65 16.96 -13.42
N TYR A 231 8.36 17.32 -13.26
CA TYR A 231 7.27 16.35 -13.24
C TYR A 231 7.08 15.73 -14.62
N ILE A 232 7.02 16.54 -15.68
CA ILE A 232 6.94 16.05 -17.05
C ILE A 232 8.14 15.17 -17.43
N LYS A 233 9.36 15.58 -17.05
CA LYS A 233 10.58 14.79 -17.32
C LYS A 233 10.55 13.44 -16.62
N ALA A 234 10.13 13.40 -15.35
CA ALA A 234 10.00 12.16 -14.60
C ALA A 234 8.88 11.27 -15.18
N SER A 235 7.72 11.84 -15.52
CA SER A 235 6.64 11.14 -16.20
C SER A 235 7.09 10.54 -17.53
N GLN A 236 7.87 11.25 -18.34
CA GLN A 236 8.40 10.73 -19.60
C GLN A 236 9.31 9.51 -19.37
N LYS A 237 10.27 9.60 -18.42
CA LYS A 237 11.15 8.47 -18.08
C LYS A 237 10.34 7.23 -17.65
N ALA A 238 9.36 7.43 -16.77
CA ALA A 238 8.49 6.36 -16.33
C ALA A 238 7.65 5.78 -17.48
N LEU A 239 7.09 6.61 -18.36
CA LEU A 239 6.37 6.12 -19.54
C LEU A 239 7.26 5.35 -20.52
N ASP A 240 8.51 5.76 -20.70
CA ASP A 240 9.48 5.00 -21.50
C ASP A 240 9.74 3.61 -20.89
N HIS A 241 9.83 3.49 -19.56
CA HIS A 241 9.85 2.20 -18.88
C HIS A 241 8.57 1.40 -19.10
N LEU A 242 7.39 2.01 -18.93
CA LEU A 242 6.10 1.35 -19.16
C LEU A 242 6.02 0.76 -20.58
N VAL A 243 6.41 1.52 -21.59
CA VAL A 243 6.47 1.07 -22.99
C VAL A 243 7.38 -0.15 -23.14
N SER A 244 8.53 -0.19 -22.45
CA SER A 244 9.45 -1.33 -22.51
C SER A 244 8.85 -2.66 -22.00
N THR A 245 7.80 -2.58 -21.19
CA THR A 245 7.06 -3.76 -20.69
C THR A 245 5.94 -4.23 -21.62
N MET A 246 5.63 -3.47 -22.67
CA MET A 246 4.52 -3.80 -23.56
C MET A 246 4.88 -4.91 -24.55
N ARG A 247 3.87 -5.72 -24.88
CA ARG A 247 3.96 -6.75 -25.91
C ARG A 247 2.82 -6.60 -26.90
N GLU A 248 3.06 -7.10 -28.09
CA GLU A 248 2.14 -7.00 -29.22
C GLU A 248 1.13 -8.15 -29.23
N GLN A 249 -0.08 -7.83 -29.69
CA GLN A 249 -1.06 -8.80 -30.15
C GLN A 249 -1.82 -8.22 -31.36
N GLU A 250 -2.69 -9.03 -31.95
CA GLU A 250 -3.62 -8.57 -32.97
C GLU A 250 -5.06 -8.60 -32.44
N TYR A 251 -5.85 -7.57 -32.76
CA TYR A 251 -7.28 -7.52 -32.51
C TYR A 251 -8.01 -6.97 -33.72
N LYS A 252 -8.89 -7.78 -34.33
CA LYS A 252 -9.65 -7.43 -35.55
C LYS A 252 -8.76 -6.88 -36.69
N GLY A 253 -7.61 -7.51 -36.93
CA GLY A 253 -6.64 -7.08 -37.95
C GLY A 253 -5.87 -5.79 -37.60
N ARG A 254 -6.04 -5.25 -36.39
CA ARG A 254 -5.29 -4.08 -35.89
C ARG A 254 -4.23 -4.51 -34.89
N LYS A 255 -3.12 -3.79 -34.91
CA LYS A 255 -2.04 -3.97 -33.94
C LYS A 255 -2.48 -3.44 -32.57
N ALA A 256 -2.43 -4.30 -31.56
CA ALA A 256 -2.76 -3.97 -30.19
C ALA A 256 -1.54 -4.21 -29.27
N TYR A 257 -1.52 -3.53 -28.13
CA TYR A 257 -0.46 -3.65 -27.13
C TYR A 257 -1.07 -4.02 -25.78
N TYR A 258 -0.38 -4.86 -25.02
CA TYR A 258 -0.74 -5.15 -23.64
C TYR A 258 0.49 -5.00 -22.74
N VAL A 259 0.26 -4.52 -21.52
CA VAL A 259 1.32 -4.41 -20.51
C VAL A 259 1.64 -5.81 -19.98
N PHE A 260 2.91 -6.22 -20.03
CA PHE A 260 3.35 -7.53 -19.57
C PHE A 260 4.52 -7.41 -18.59
N ASP A 261 4.27 -7.77 -17.33
CA ASP A 261 5.25 -7.72 -16.27
C ASP A 261 5.04 -8.88 -15.29
N ASN A 262 6.12 -9.36 -14.67
CA ASN A 262 6.06 -10.48 -13.70
C ASN A 262 5.29 -11.70 -14.23
N LYS A 263 5.49 -12.02 -15.53
CA LYS A 263 4.83 -13.10 -16.27
C LYS A 263 3.30 -12.97 -16.37
N LYS A 264 2.74 -11.78 -16.17
CA LYS A 264 1.30 -11.51 -16.17
C LYS A 264 0.98 -10.34 -17.10
N ALA A 265 -0.16 -10.43 -17.78
CA ALA A 265 -0.80 -9.29 -18.45
C ALA A 265 -2.14 -9.02 -17.78
N LYS A 266 -2.17 -8.00 -16.91
CA LYS A 266 -3.34 -7.58 -16.13
C LYS A 266 -4.12 -6.52 -16.90
N LEU A 267 -5.44 -6.65 -16.96
CA LEU A 267 -6.32 -5.65 -17.58
C LEU A 267 -6.09 -4.25 -17.00
N GLY A 268 -5.99 -4.15 -15.66
CA GLY A 268 -5.77 -2.89 -14.96
C GLY A 268 -4.45 -2.20 -15.32
N GLY A 269 -3.39 -2.98 -15.62
CA GLY A 269 -2.11 -2.45 -16.06
C GLY A 269 -2.23 -1.74 -17.41
N SER A 270 -2.96 -2.34 -18.35
CA SER A 270 -3.28 -1.73 -19.64
C SER A 270 -4.22 -0.53 -19.48
N GLY A 271 -5.21 -0.61 -18.58
CA GLY A 271 -6.15 0.47 -18.26
C GLY A 271 -5.48 1.72 -17.73
N ILE A 272 -4.78 1.64 -16.58
CA ILE A 272 -4.07 2.80 -16.02
C ILE A 272 -2.88 3.21 -16.88
N GLY A 273 -2.24 2.27 -17.59
CA GLY A 273 -1.23 2.62 -18.60
C GLY A 273 -1.77 3.55 -19.68
N LEU A 274 -2.98 3.28 -20.19
CA LEU A 274 -3.68 4.13 -21.16
C LEU A 274 -4.01 5.50 -20.54
N VAL A 275 -4.52 5.54 -19.30
CA VAL A 275 -4.79 6.78 -18.56
C VAL A 275 -3.52 7.64 -18.44
N ALA A 276 -2.40 7.04 -18.02
CA ALA A 276 -1.14 7.74 -17.83
C ALA A 276 -0.61 8.36 -19.13
N MET A 277 -0.66 7.62 -20.24
CA MET A 277 -0.22 8.12 -21.55
C MET A 277 -1.12 9.25 -22.08
N LEU A 278 -2.44 9.13 -21.92
CA LEU A 278 -3.39 10.16 -22.32
C LEU A 278 -3.22 11.45 -21.51
N ARG A 279 -3.06 11.35 -20.19
CA ARG A 279 -2.76 12.49 -19.31
C ARG A 279 -1.45 13.17 -19.70
N TYR A 280 -0.39 12.41 -20.00
CA TYR A 280 0.89 12.96 -20.45
C TYR A 280 0.73 13.70 -21.78
N ARG A 281 0.04 13.08 -22.74
CA ARG A 281 -0.27 13.68 -24.03
C ARG A 281 -1.09 14.96 -23.87
N GLN A 282 -2.07 14.99 -22.97
CA GLN A 282 -2.86 16.18 -22.66
C GLN A 282 -2.01 17.29 -22.05
N ALA A 283 -1.11 16.96 -21.12
CA ALA A 283 -0.26 17.93 -20.43
C ALA A 283 0.84 18.53 -21.34
N THR A 284 1.29 17.80 -22.34
CA THR A 284 2.48 18.16 -23.14
C THR A 284 2.21 18.41 -24.62
N GLY A 285 1.12 17.85 -25.17
CA GLY A 285 0.88 17.76 -26.61
C GLY A 285 1.77 16.76 -27.35
N ASP A 286 2.68 16.06 -26.65
CA ASP A 286 3.63 15.10 -27.23
C ASP A 286 2.92 13.81 -27.66
N LYS A 287 3.11 13.44 -28.92
CA LYS A 287 2.45 12.31 -29.59
C LYS A 287 3.31 11.07 -29.68
N LYS A 288 4.51 11.05 -29.08
CA LYS A 288 5.44 9.89 -29.19
C LYS A 288 4.82 8.56 -28.73
N TYR A 289 3.81 8.60 -27.87
CA TYR A 289 3.12 7.41 -27.36
C TYR A 289 1.81 7.08 -28.09
N ASP A 290 1.39 7.84 -29.12
CA ASP A 290 0.08 7.67 -29.78
C ASP A 290 -0.14 6.23 -30.29
N GLN A 291 0.91 5.56 -30.83
CA GLN A 291 0.80 4.16 -31.27
C GLN A 291 0.44 3.20 -30.12
N TYR A 292 0.98 3.43 -28.93
CA TYR A 292 0.72 2.62 -27.74
C TYR A 292 -0.64 2.95 -27.14
N ILE A 293 -1.04 4.22 -27.17
CA ILE A 293 -2.39 4.67 -26.79
C ILE A 293 -3.45 3.93 -27.63
N HIS A 294 -3.30 3.94 -28.97
CA HIS A 294 -4.21 3.23 -29.86
C HIS A 294 -4.23 1.72 -29.60
N GLY A 295 -3.06 1.09 -29.50
CA GLY A 295 -3.00 -0.36 -29.32
C GLY A 295 -3.42 -0.84 -27.93
N LEU A 296 -3.22 -0.05 -26.86
CA LEU A 296 -3.76 -0.34 -25.54
C LEU A 296 -5.29 -0.27 -25.55
N ALA A 297 -5.87 0.73 -26.21
CA ALA A 297 -7.33 0.83 -26.35
C ALA A 297 -7.89 -0.39 -27.10
N ASP A 298 -7.26 -0.81 -28.20
CA ASP A 298 -7.65 -2.03 -28.92
C ASP A 298 -7.52 -3.30 -28.06
N HIS A 299 -6.45 -3.42 -27.27
CA HIS A 299 -6.31 -4.52 -26.34
C HIS A 299 -7.41 -4.52 -25.27
N ILE A 300 -7.73 -3.38 -24.67
CA ILE A 300 -8.80 -3.29 -23.66
C ILE A 300 -10.14 -3.72 -24.27
N LEU A 301 -10.46 -3.26 -25.49
CA LEU A 301 -11.65 -3.69 -26.22
C LEU A 301 -11.67 -5.21 -26.48
N SER A 302 -10.51 -5.83 -26.71
CA SER A 302 -10.39 -7.29 -26.86
C SER A 302 -10.65 -8.09 -25.58
N ARG A 303 -10.78 -7.40 -24.43
CA ARG A 303 -11.08 -8.03 -23.13
C ARG A 303 -12.54 -7.95 -22.74
N ILE A 304 -13.38 -7.24 -23.50
CA ILE A 304 -14.81 -7.14 -23.26
C ILE A 304 -15.51 -8.34 -23.90
N CYS A 305 -16.20 -9.12 -23.08
CA CYS A 305 -17.01 -10.25 -23.53
C CYS A 305 -18.36 -9.76 -24.09
N ASP A 306 -19.05 -10.62 -24.82
CA ASP A 306 -20.33 -10.28 -25.45
C ASP A 306 -21.41 -9.81 -24.46
N ASP A 307 -21.37 -10.32 -23.22
CA ASP A 307 -22.28 -9.96 -22.13
C ASP A 307 -21.87 -8.69 -21.37
N GLY A 308 -20.72 -8.10 -21.71
CA GLY A 308 -20.10 -6.92 -21.11
C GLY A 308 -19.02 -7.21 -20.07
N GLU A 309 -18.86 -8.45 -19.61
CA GLU A 309 -17.84 -8.79 -18.61
C GLU A 309 -16.43 -8.54 -19.16
N MET A 310 -15.56 -7.92 -18.35
CA MET A 310 -14.17 -7.72 -18.74
C MET A 310 -13.27 -8.81 -18.15
N ILE A 311 -12.50 -9.49 -19.00
CA ILE A 311 -11.58 -10.53 -18.55
C ILE A 311 -10.33 -9.88 -17.92
N GLY A 312 -10.18 -10.03 -16.60
CA GLY A 312 -9.17 -9.33 -15.80
C GLY A 312 -7.70 -9.65 -16.13
N TYR A 313 -7.43 -10.78 -16.80
CA TYR A 313 -6.10 -11.17 -17.23
C TYR A 313 -6.11 -11.59 -18.70
N TYR A 314 -5.11 -11.13 -19.45
CA TYR A 314 -4.79 -11.67 -20.78
C TYR A 314 -3.80 -12.82 -20.66
N ILE A 315 -2.80 -12.71 -19.77
CA ILE A 315 -1.85 -13.79 -19.46
C ILE A 315 -1.75 -13.95 -17.95
N HIS A 316 -1.86 -15.18 -17.46
CA HIS A 316 -1.57 -15.54 -16.07
C HIS A 316 -0.84 -16.90 -16.04
N PRO A 317 0.30 -17.05 -15.34
CA PRO A 317 1.12 -18.26 -15.44
C PRO A 317 0.43 -19.54 -14.95
N LEU A 318 -0.55 -19.39 -14.05
CA LEU A 318 -1.32 -20.52 -13.51
C LEU A 318 -2.55 -20.91 -14.37
N TYR A 319 -2.82 -20.21 -15.47
CA TYR A 319 -3.99 -20.45 -16.31
C TYR A 319 -3.57 -20.56 -17.77
N ASN A 320 -4.24 -21.45 -18.53
CA ASN A 320 -3.96 -21.71 -19.93
C ASN A 320 -2.45 -21.87 -20.26
N ASN A 321 -1.69 -22.50 -19.36
CA ASN A 321 -0.24 -22.70 -19.49
C ASN A 321 0.54 -21.40 -19.76
N GLY A 322 0.09 -20.27 -19.19
CA GLY A 322 0.70 -18.96 -19.40
C GLY A 322 0.51 -18.37 -20.80
N LYS A 323 -0.41 -18.91 -21.59
CA LYS A 323 -0.81 -18.39 -22.91
C LYS A 323 -1.99 -17.42 -22.80
N PRO A 324 -2.29 -16.65 -23.86
CA PRO A 324 -3.45 -15.77 -23.91
C PRO A 324 -4.77 -16.42 -23.49
N LEU A 325 -5.49 -15.79 -22.57
CA LEU A 325 -6.81 -16.21 -22.08
C LEU A 325 -7.89 -15.56 -22.96
N LEU A 326 -8.26 -16.18 -24.08
CA LEU A 326 -9.22 -15.58 -25.01
C LEU A 326 -10.66 -15.73 -24.53
N ASP A 327 -11.05 -16.92 -24.10
CA ASP A 327 -12.39 -17.24 -23.59
C ASP A 327 -12.28 -18.18 -22.37
N PRO A 328 -11.95 -17.64 -21.18
CA PRO A 328 -11.88 -18.46 -19.97
C PRO A 328 -13.28 -18.90 -19.53
N ASN A 329 -13.39 -20.13 -19.03
CA ASN A 329 -14.64 -20.61 -18.44
C ASN A 329 -15.05 -19.78 -17.21
N GLU A 330 -16.32 -19.88 -16.79
CA GLU A 330 -16.86 -19.11 -15.66
C GLU A 330 -16.11 -19.32 -14.34
N GLN A 331 -15.61 -20.53 -14.08
CA GLN A 331 -14.86 -20.82 -12.87
C GLN A 331 -13.50 -20.10 -12.86
N ASP A 332 -12.84 -20.01 -14.00
CA ASP A 332 -11.58 -19.28 -14.15
C ASP A 332 -11.81 -17.77 -14.14
N LYS A 333 -12.87 -17.26 -14.78
CA LYS A 333 -13.29 -15.84 -14.66
C LYS A 333 -13.48 -15.45 -13.19
N LYS A 334 -14.19 -16.28 -12.42
CA LYS A 334 -14.42 -16.08 -10.99
C LYS A 334 -13.12 -16.02 -10.18
N LYS A 335 -12.15 -16.90 -10.45
CA LYS A 335 -10.85 -16.89 -9.76
C LYS A 335 -9.93 -15.74 -10.18
N LEU A 336 -10.09 -15.26 -11.41
CA LEU A 336 -9.30 -14.16 -11.99
C LEU A 336 -9.97 -12.79 -11.81
N PHE A 337 -11.10 -12.76 -11.10
CA PHE A 337 -11.89 -11.57 -10.85
C PHE A 337 -11.08 -10.48 -10.13
N SER A 338 -11.34 -9.23 -10.48
CA SER A 338 -10.79 -8.04 -9.82
C SER A 338 -11.85 -6.95 -9.80
N PHE A 339 -12.07 -6.34 -8.63
CA PHE A 339 -12.96 -5.18 -8.50
C PHE A 339 -12.40 -3.96 -9.23
N TYR A 340 -11.08 -3.80 -9.25
CA TYR A 340 -10.41 -2.58 -9.71
C TYR A 340 -10.19 -2.56 -11.22
N TYR A 341 -9.76 -3.68 -11.80
CA TYR A 341 -9.24 -3.70 -13.18
C TYR A 341 -10.25 -3.26 -14.24
N PRO A 342 -11.54 -3.65 -14.16
CA PRO A 342 -12.53 -3.15 -15.12
C PRO A 342 -12.74 -1.64 -15.01
N GLY A 343 -12.80 -1.07 -13.80
CA GLY A 343 -12.93 0.38 -13.60
C GLY A 343 -11.74 1.15 -14.16
N GLU A 344 -10.52 0.66 -13.93
CA GLU A 344 -9.28 1.21 -14.47
C GLU A 344 -9.27 1.22 -16.01
N ALA A 345 -9.75 0.14 -16.62
CA ALA A 345 -9.84 0.00 -18.07
C ALA A 345 -10.95 0.88 -18.69
N MET A 346 -12.11 0.96 -18.03
CA MET A 346 -13.21 1.82 -18.45
C MET A 346 -12.84 3.30 -18.38
N LEU A 347 -12.08 3.73 -17.38
CA LEU A 347 -11.55 5.09 -17.29
C LEU A 347 -10.60 5.39 -18.46
N GLY A 348 -9.69 4.45 -18.78
CA GLY A 348 -8.81 4.55 -19.93
C GLY A 348 -9.55 4.72 -21.25
N LEU A 349 -10.60 3.91 -21.49
CA LEU A 349 -11.44 4.03 -22.68
C LEU A 349 -12.23 5.35 -22.73
N ALA A 350 -12.72 5.85 -21.60
CA ALA A 350 -13.44 7.13 -21.53
C ALA A 350 -12.53 8.29 -21.98
N LEU A 351 -11.32 8.37 -21.42
CA LEU A 351 -10.36 9.39 -21.78
C LEU A 351 -9.91 9.24 -23.24
N TYR A 352 -9.75 8.01 -23.73
CA TYR A 352 -9.39 7.77 -25.12
C TYR A 352 -10.47 8.25 -26.09
N ASP A 353 -11.74 7.96 -25.82
CA ASP A 353 -12.89 8.46 -26.61
C ASP A 353 -12.96 9.99 -26.60
N LYS A 354 -12.71 10.63 -25.45
CA LYS A 354 -12.80 12.10 -25.33
C LYS A 354 -11.62 12.85 -25.95
N GLN A 355 -10.40 12.33 -25.78
CA GLN A 355 -9.19 13.11 -26.02
C GLN A 355 -8.53 12.83 -27.38
N MET A 356 -8.76 11.66 -27.96
CA MET A 356 -8.17 11.29 -29.24
C MET A 356 -9.08 11.69 -30.40
N LYS A 357 -8.46 12.08 -31.52
CA LYS A 357 -9.18 12.34 -32.77
C LYS A 357 -9.43 11.00 -33.45
N LEU A 358 -10.66 10.49 -33.37
CA LEU A 358 -11.07 9.21 -33.91
C LEU A 358 -12.09 9.40 -35.04
N SER A 359 -12.29 8.37 -35.88
CA SER A 359 -13.41 8.37 -36.82
C SER A 359 -14.73 8.08 -36.10
N ASP A 360 -15.85 8.42 -36.73
CA ASP A 360 -17.18 8.18 -36.17
C ASP A 360 -17.43 6.68 -35.95
N GLU A 361 -16.96 5.82 -36.86
CA GLU A 361 -17.04 4.37 -36.72
C GLU A 361 -16.27 3.89 -35.50
N ARG A 362 -15.12 4.51 -35.22
CA ARG A 362 -14.28 4.15 -34.08
C ARG A 362 -14.89 4.61 -32.76
N HIS A 363 -15.44 5.82 -32.69
CA HIS A 363 -16.24 6.27 -31.54
C HIS A 363 -17.40 5.32 -31.27
N LYS A 364 -18.14 4.95 -32.33
CA LYS A 364 -19.25 4.02 -32.23
C LYS A 364 -18.83 2.65 -31.68
N GLU A 365 -17.75 2.06 -32.21
CA GLU A 365 -17.22 0.78 -31.71
C GLU A 365 -16.89 0.83 -30.21
N ILE A 366 -16.18 1.88 -29.77
CA ILE A 366 -15.76 2.03 -28.38
C ILE A 366 -16.96 2.21 -27.47
N ARG A 367 -17.89 3.09 -27.84
CA ARG A 367 -19.07 3.42 -27.03
C ARG A 367 -20.01 2.24 -26.91
N GLU A 368 -20.27 1.51 -27.99
CA GLU A 368 -21.10 0.30 -27.95
C GLU A 368 -20.54 -0.76 -26.98
N GLN A 369 -19.24 -1.01 -27.02
CA GLN A 369 -18.60 -1.96 -26.10
C GLN A 369 -18.58 -1.43 -24.66
N SER A 370 -18.31 -0.14 -24.49
CA SER A 370 -18.25 0.51 -23.18
C SER A 370 -19.61 0.54 -22.48
N VAL A 371 -20.71 0.72 -23.22
CA VAL A 371 -22.08 0.60 -22.67
C VAL A 371 -22.32 -0.81 -22.15
N LYS A 372 -21.97 -1.85 -22.92
CA LYS A 372 -22.11 -3.24 -22.47
C LYS A 372 -21.33 -3.49 -21.18
N SER A 373 -20.10 -3.00 -21.12
CA SER A 373 -19.27 -3.16 -19.92
C SER A 373 -19.81 -2.40 -18.72
N LEU A 374 -20.29 -1.17 -18.87
CA LEU A 374 -20.90 -0.46 -17.74
C LEU A 374 -22.22 -1.10 -17.30
N ASP A 375 -23.06 -1.55 -18.22
CA ASP A 375 -24.26 -2.35 -17.89
C ASP A 375 -23.88 -3.60 -17.11
N PHE A 376 -22.82 -4.30 -17.50
CA PHE A 376 -22.34 -5.44 -16.73
C PHE A 376 -21.83 -5.02 -15.34
N LEU A 377 -20.96 -4.01 -15.25
CA LEU A 377 -20.29 -3.62 -14.01
C LEU A 377 -21.25 -3.07 -12.95
N VAL A 378 -22.29 -2.37 -13.38
CA VAL A 378 -23.28 -1.72 -12.51
C VAL A 378 -24.46 -2.66 -12.23
N LEU A 379 -25.05 -3.29 -13.26
CA LEU A 379 -26.31 -4.02 -13.11
C LEU A 379 -26.12 -5.52 -12.86
N LYS A 380 -25.15 -6.15 -13.54
CA LYS A 380 -25.00 -7.61 -13.53
C LYS A 380 -23.99 -8.10 -12.49
N ARG A 381 -22.85 -7.43 -12.37
CA ARG A 381 -21.73 -7.80 -11.49
C ARG A 381 -22.15 -7.92 -10.01
N PRO A 382 -22.94 -6.99 -9.43
CA PRO A 382 -23.41 -7.11 -8.04
C PRO A 382 -24.29 -8.33 -7.78
N VAL A 383 -25.00 -8.81 -8.81
CA VAL A 383 -25.83 -10.01 -8.72
C VAL A 383 -25.00 -11.27 -8.96
N LYS A 384 -24.16 -11.28 -10.02
CA LYS A 384 -23.35 -12.42 -10.45
C LYS A 384 -22.27 -12.80 -9.42
N TYR A 385 -21.64 -11.81 -8.80
CA TYR A 385 -20.52 -11.98 -7.87
C TYR A 385 -20.86 -11.47 -6.46
N LYS A 386 -22.12 -11.58 -6.05
CA LYS A 386 -22.63 -11.04 -4.78
C LYS A 386 -21.77 -11.40 -3.57
N GLU A 387 -21.25 -12.62 -3.53
CA GLU A 387 -20.39 -13.16 -2.46
C GLU A 387 -19.00 -12.50 -2.39
N MET A 388 -18.57 -11.81 -3.45
CA MET A 388 -17.28 -11.11 -3.48
C MET A 388 -17.38 -9.68 -2.95
N PHE A 389 -18.59 -9.10 -2.85
CA PHE A 389 -18.76 -7.72 -2.40
C PHE A 389 -18.55 -7.62 -0.88
N GLN A 390 -17.68 -6.68 -0.49
CA GLN A 390 -17.54 -6.26 0.91
C GLN A 390 -18.54 -5.16 1.24
N SER A 391 -18.75 -4.87 2.53
CA SER A 391 -19.66 -3.80 2.99
C SER A 391 -19.27 -2.40 2.50
N LEU A 392 -18.00 -2.19 2.16
CA LEU A 392 -17.46 -0.99 1.53
C LEU A 392 -16.66 -1.43 0.30
N PRO A 393 -17.33 -1.72 -0.84
CA PRO A 393 -16.63 -2.13 -2.04
C PRO A 393 -15.76 -0.97 -2.53
N SER A 394 -14.46 -1.19 -2.61
CA SER A 394 -13.51 -0.17 -3.05
C SER A 394 -13.41 -0.20 -4.58
N ASP A 395 -14.30 0.52 -5.27
CA ASP A 395 -14.26 0.67 -6.73
C ASP A 395 -14.21 2.14 -7.17
N GLY A 396 -13.27 2.89 -6.57
CA GLY A 396 -13.08 4.31 -6.87
C GLY A 396 -12.62 4.59 -8.31
N TRP A 397 -12.10 3.59 -9.03
CA TRP A 397 -11.77 3.71 -10.45
C TRP A 397 -13.02 3.66 -11.32
N LEU A 398 -13.97 2.77 -11.02
CA LEU A 398 -15.25 2.76 -11.73
C LEU A 398 -16.02 4.07 -11.52
N MET A 399 -15.99 4.65 -10.32
CA MET A 399 -16.64 5.95 -10.07
C MET A 399 -16.06 7.06 -10.97
N GLN A 400 -14.72 7.14 -11.07
CA GLN A 400 -14.06 8.06 -11.99
C GLN A 400 -14.40 7.75 -13.47
N ALA A 401 -14.49 6.47 -13.83
CA ALA A 401 -14.88 6.09 -15.18
C ALA A 401 -16.31 6.54 -15.52
N ILE A 402 -17.26 6.39 -14.59
CA ILE A 402 -18.65 6.86 -14.75
C ILE A 402 -18.68 8.39 -14.87
N GLU A 403 -17.92 9.10 -14.03
CA GLU A 403 -17.78 10.56 -14.11
C GLU A 403 -17.25 11.01 -15.48
N GLU A 404 -16.32 10.28 -16.07
CA GLU A 404 -15.88 10.59 -17.43
C GLU A 404 -16.95 10.20 -18.46
N TRP A 405 -17.58 9.03 -18.36
CA TRP A 405 -18.55 8.58 -19.37
C TRP A 405 -19.84 9.41 -19.39
N VAL A 406 -20.29 9.99 -18.28
CA VAL A 406 -21.56 10.73 -18.19
C VAL A 406 -21.65 11.95 -19.13
N ASP A 407 -20.51 12.48 -19.57
CA ASP A 407 -20.48 13.56 -20.56
C ASP A 407 -21.05 13.12 -21.92
N VAL A 408 -21.00 11.81 -22.23
CA VAL A 408 -21.52 11.20 -23.45
C VAL A 408 -22.97 10.76 -23.22
N LYS A 409 -23.89 11.21 -24.08
CA LYS A 409 -25.35 11.10 -23.88
C LYS A 409 -25.82 9.67 -23.59
N GLU A 410 -25.26 8.69 -24.28
CA GLU A 410 -25.60 7.27 -24.18
C GLU A 410 -25.30 6.65 -22.82
N PHE A 411 -24.47 7.31 -22.00
CA PHE A 411 -24.04 6.85 -20.67
C PHE A 411 -24.78 7.57 -19.54
N ARG A 412 -25.71 8.48 -19.82
CA ARG A 412 -26.54 9.16 -18.81
C ARG A 412 -27.72 8.28 -18.41
N LYS A 413 -27.45 7.16 -17.75
CA LYS A 413 -28.46 6.25 -17.19
C LYS A 413 -28.59 6.48 -15.69
N ASP A 414 -29.82 6.55 -15.18
CA ASP A 414 -30.07 6.76 -13.74
C ASP A 414 -29.41 5.69 -12.87
N ASP A 415 -29.40 4.44 -13.33
CA ASP A 415 -28.76 3.32 -12.64
C ASP A 415 -27.24 3.46 -12.50
N TYR A 416 -26.57 4.28 -13.34
CA TYR A 416 -25.12 4.50 -13.23
C TYR A 416 -24.79 5.61 -12.23
N LEU A 417 -25.73 6.53 -12.01
CA LEU A 417 -25.50 7.78 -11.28
C LEU A 417 -26.02 7.71 -9.84
N ASN A 418 -26.84 6.72 -9.51
CA ASN A 418 -27.44 6.47 -8.19
C ASN A 418 -27.16 5.04 -7.75
#